data_AF-A0A841JT04-F1
#
_entry.id   AF-A0A841JT04-F1
#
_cell.length_a   1.000
_cell.length_b   1.000
_cell.length_c   1.000
_cell.angle_alpha   90.00
_cell.angle_beta   90.00
_cell.angle_gamma   90.00
#
_symmetry.space_group_name_H-M   'P 1'
#
loop_
_entity.id
_entity.type
_entity.pdbx_description
1 polymer ?
#
loop_
_entity_poly.entity_id
_entity_poly.type
_entity_poly.pdbx_seq_one_letter_code
_entity_poly.pdbx_strand_id
1 'polypeptide(L)'
;MTANMLDLPHLIEWHEGMLLTPQHFQQFAGRSELLTQFMFASGVPFRWGVIDLKIDQAALSGGILRILNIEAVMPDGLLALGGSERGADLEFDLQKAEGTPARIYLTVPRETGLYERTDYSRYEGFVAKDEAASDEVSGAEQTPIPRIRARLRLTSGESGLSGMTALPLIEFAIEGTVCKQTDYIAPVLRMKPGSALSNLCAPVRRTVREKATELASKLPPDARNSDFAGMQQLQWLVSALPQVEVLLESDQAHPHALYLAFCSMAGSVAFLSNARVPPIFHPYDHDDLRGSFDEVLAFIRLALSEGLIDNWIGQPFKKRAEGGTRPGDQYFEIQPTLEKAFGAEADFSSPYLALMLKGPADVMTEWGESCLLAGEDAISDLELSRSRGATCERVDSLGDLVPAPGSVLFQVKNEGKWITPRKKLVLKPAKQEARMPDVATLFIRKRSQTNKGR
;
A
#
# COMPACT_ATOMS: atom_id res chain seq x y z
N MET A 1 13.27 -9.30 25.64
CA MET A 1 14.60 -8.88 26.14
C MET A 1 15.63 -9.41 25.16
N THR A 2 16.40 -8.54 24.55
CA THR A 2 17.62 -8.89 23.83
C THR A 2 18.56 -9.59 24.81
N ALA A 3 19.08 -10.76 24.45
CA ALA A 3 20.08 -11.45 25.27
C ALA A 3 21.25 -10.48 25.49
N ASN A 4 21.45 -10.05 26.73
CA ASN A 4 22.52 -9.13 27.06
C ASN A 4 23.82 -9.93 27.06
N MET A 5 24.91 -9.39 26.50
CA MET A 5 26.20 -10.11 26.42
C MET A 5 26.72 -10.56 27.79
N LEU A 6 26.21 -9.96 28.86
CA LEU A 6 26.55 -10.21 30.26
C LEU A 6 26.05 -11.57 30.81
N ASP A 7 25.04 -12.18 30.17
CA ASP A 7 24.46 -13.45 30.65
C ASP A 7 25.12 -14.70 30.02
N LEU A 8 26.20 -14.51 29.25
CA LEU A 8 26.87 -15.60 28.56
C LEU A 8 27.86 -16.31 29.51
N PRO A 9 27.64 -17.59 29.88
CA PRO A 9 28.51 -18.31 30.82
C PRO A 9 29.93 -18.47 30.25
N HIS A 10 30.97 -18.39 31.09
CA HIS A 10 32.36 -18.55 30.64
C HIS A 10 32.63 -19.92 30.00
N LEU A 11 33.74 -20.02 29.24
CA LEU A 11 34.17 -21.29 28.66
C LEU A 11 34.56 -22.29 29.75
N ILE A 12 34.27 -23.56 29.50
CA ILE A 12 34.67 -24.67 30.37
C ILE A 12 36.15 -24.97 30.12
N GLU A 13 36.93 -25.04 31.20
CA GLU A 13 38.33 -25.46 31.18
C GLU A 13 38.42 -26.99 31.22
N TRP A 14 38.36 -27.61 30.05
CA TRP A 14 38.55 -29.05 29.89
C TRP A 14 40.00 -29.44 30.16
N HIS A 15 40.21 -30.40 31.07
CA HIS A 15 41.54 -30.88 31.44
C HIS A 15 41.54 -32.41 31.66
N GLU A 16 42.73 -33.00 31.59
CA GLU A 16 42.91 -34.43 31.76
C GLU A 16 42.50 -34.89 33.17
N GLY A 17 41.79 -36.02 33.24
CA GLY A 17 41.30 -36.59 34.50
C GLY A 17 40.03 -35.94 35.06
N MET A 18 39.45 -34.93 34.39
CA MET A 18 38.20 -34.30 34.82
C MET A 18 37.01 -35.28 34.78
N LEU A 19 36.29 -35.41 35.90
CA LEU A 19 35.05 -36.18 35.95
C LEU A 19 33.91 -35.42 35.27
N LEU A 20 33.27 -36.02 34.27
CA LEU A 20 32.17 -35.41 33.54
C LEU A 20 30.88 -35.41 34.37
N THR A 21 30.23 -34.25 34.44
CA THR A 21 28.94 -34.05 35.11
C THR A 21 27.92 -33.50 34.11
N PRO A 22 26.61 -33.68 34.34
CA PRO A 22 25.57 -33.10 33.49
C PRO A 22 25.71 -31.58 33.31
N GLN A 23 26.21 -30.88 34.34
CA GLN A 23 26.40 -29.44 34.34
C GLN A 23 27.39 -28.98 33.26
N HIS A 24 28.44 -29.76 32.98
CA HIS A 24 29.38 -29.43 31.90
C HIS A 24 28.67 -29.39 30.54
N PHE A 25 27.84 -30.39 30.25
CA PHE A 25 27.10 -30.46 29.00
C PHE A 25 26.02 -29.39 28.90
N GLN A 26 25.31 -29.12 30.00
CA GLN A 26 24.28 -28.07 30.07
C GLN A 26 24.88 -26.68 29.82
N GLN A 27 26.02 -26.35 30.45
CA GLN A 27 26.69 -25.07 30.22
C GLN A 27 27.27 -24.96 28.80
N PHE A 28 27.90 -26.02 28.29
CA PHE A 28 28.45 -26.04 26.94
C PHE A 28 27.37 -25.84 25.87
N ALA A 29 26.26 -26.59 25.97
CA ALA A 29 25.14 -26.49 25.04
C ALA A 29 24.45 -25.12 25.17
N GLY A 30 24.12 -24.70 26.40
CA GLY A 30 23.45 -23.42 26.66
C GLY A 30 24.26 -22.21 26.19
N ARG A 31 25.59 -22.22 26.39
CA ARG A 31 26.47 -21.18 25.84
C ARG A 31 26.39 -21.10 24.32
N SER A 32 26.39 -22.25 23.64
CA SER A 32 26.35 -22.33 22.18
C SER A 32 25.03 -21.82 21.61
N GLU A 33 23.91 -22.17 22.25
CA GLU A 33 22.58 -21.64 21.91
C GLU A 33 22.51 -20.12 22.10
N LEU A 34 22.98 -19.60 23.24
CA LEU A 34 22.99 -18.17 23.55
C LEU A 34 23.86 -17.37 22.57
N LEU A 35 25.05 -17.87 22.23
CA LEU A 35 25.92 -17.26 21.22
C LEU A 35 25.22 -17.16 19.86
N THR A 36 24.57 -18.25 19.44
CA THR A 36 23.82 -18.29 18.18
C THR A 36 22.70 -17.25 18.19
N GLN A 37 21.88 -17.23 19.25
CA GLN A 37 20.81 -16.25 19.41
C GLN A 37 21.32 -14.81 19.43
N PHE A 38 22.44 -14.55 20.10
CA PHE A 38 23.07 -13.23 20.16
C PHE A 38 23.55 -12.75 18.78
N MET A 39 24.25 -13.60 18.04
CA MET A 39 24.73 -13.28 16.69
C MET A 39 23.56 -12.97 15.74
N PHE A 40 22.49 -13.77 15.79
CA PHE A 40 21.27 -13.50 15.01
C PHE A 40 20.55 -12.22 15.45
N ALA A 41 20.44 -11.97 16.76
CA ALA A 41 19.83 -10.74 17.30
C ALA A 41 20.58 -9.47 16.91
N SER A 42 21.90 -9.57 16.72
CA SER A 42 22.75 -8.44 16.37
C SER A 42 22.73 -8.14 14.86
N GLY A 43 22.48 -9.14 14.01
CA GLY A 43 22.57 -9.02 12.55
C GLY A 43 21.23 -8.82 11.84
N VAL A 44 20.11 -9.27 12.42
CA VAL A 44 18.80 -9.27 11.75
C VAL A 44 17.74 -8.64 12.67
N PRO A 45 17.12 -7.51 12.27
CA PRO A 45 16.02 -6.94 13.04
C PRO A 45 14.82 -7.88 12.96
N PHE A 46 13.94 -7.86 13.97
CA PHE A 46 12.65 -8.55 13.91
C PHE A 46 12.76 -10.07 13.65
N ARG A 47 13.80 -10.72 14.20
CA ARG A 47 14.17 -12.12 13.98
C ARG A 47 13.22 -13.20 14.52
N TRP A 48 12.01 -12.84 14.91
CA TRP A 48 11.02 -13.79 15.43
C TRP A 48 9.84 -13.89 14.46
N GLY A 49 8.90 -14.79 14.70
CA GLY A 49 7.66 -14.86 13.93
C GLY A 49 7.28 -16.26 13.52
N VAL A 50 6.10 -16.37 12.92
CA VAL A 50 5.57 -17.61 12.34
C VAL A 50 6.30 -17.91 11.03
N ILE A 51 6.66 -19.18 10.84
CA ILE A 51 7.20 -19.74 9.59
C ILE A 51 6.11 -20.55 8.89
N ASP A 52 5.43 -21.41 9.64
CA ASP A 52 4.29 -22.20 9.17
C ASP A 52 3.25 -22.33 10.28
N LEU A 53 1.97 -22.21 9.92
CA LEU A 53 0.86 -22.34 10.86
C LEU A 53 -0.33 -22.98 10.14
N LYS A 54 -0.74 -24.15 10.64
CA LYS A 54 -1.94 -24.87 10.20
C LYS A 54 -2.95 -24.89 11.32
N ILE A 55 -4.10 -24.26 11.08
CA ILE A 55 -5.23 -24.20 12.02
C ILE A 55 -6.35 -25.10 11.49
N ASP A 56 -6.99 -25.83 12.39
CA ASP A 56 -8.22 -26.58 12.10
C ASP A 56 -9.39 -25.61 11.91
N GLN A 57 -9.73 -25.33 10.65
CA GLN A 57 -10.79 -24.39 10.29
C GLN A 57 -12.18 -24.86 10.74
N ALA A 58 -12.41 -26.18 10.84
CA ALA A 58 -13.68 -26.72 11.31
C ALA A 58 -13.85 -26.47 12.81
N ALA A 59 -12.82 -26.73 13.61
CA ALA A 59 -12.81 -26.41 15.03
C ALA A 59 -12.94 -24.90 15.28
N LEU A 60 -12.24 -24.09 14.47
CA LEU A 60 -12.27 -22.64 14.58
C LEU A 60 -13.69 -22.09 14.39
N SER A 61 -14.44 -22.63 13.42
CA SER A 61 -15.85 -22.27 13.21
C SER A 61 -16.76 -22.63 14.38
N GLY A 62 -16.36 -23.63 15.19
CA GLY A 62 -17.02 -24.02 16.43
C GLY A 62 -16.56 -23.27 17.67
N GLY A 63 -15.73 -22.23 17.54
CA GLY A 63 -15.23 -21.42 18.66
C GLY A 63 -14.00 -22.00 19.35
N ILE A 64 -13.34 -23.02 18.78
CA ILE A 64 -12.12 -23.63 19.34
C ILE A 64 -10.96 -23.38 18.39
N LEU A 65 -9.95 -22.65 18.84
CA LEU A 65 -8.68 -22.55 18.10
C LEU A 65 -7.86 -23.82 18.36
N ARG A 66 -7.77 -24.69 17.35
CA ARG A 66 -6.89 -25.86 17.37
C ARG A 66 -5.76 -25.71 16.36
N ILE A 67 -4.52 -25.86 16.82
CA ILE A 67 -3.32 -25.84 15.98
C ILE A 67 -2.94 -27.27 15.59
N LEU A 68 -2.95 -27.54 14.28
CA LEU A 68 -2.54 -28.82 13.70
C LEU A 68 -1.02 -28.92 13.62
N ASN A 69 -0.38 -27.85 13.14
CA ASN A 69 1.08 -27.71 13.06
C ASN A 69 1.47 -26.24 13.26
N ILE A 70 2.55 -26.01 14.00
CA ILE A 70 3.17 -24.69 14.11
C ILE A 70 4.69 -24.81 14.08
N GLU A 71 5.30 -23.95 13.27
CA GLU A 71 6.74 -23.70 13.22
C GLU A 71 6.95 -22.21 13.37
N ALA A 72 7.62 -21.81 14.45
CA ALA A 72 7.83 -20.40 14.75
C ALA A 72 9.14 -20.17 15.50
N VAL A 73 9.64 -18.94 15.43
CA VAL A 73 10.70 -18.45 16.31
C VAL A 73 10.07 -17.52 17.32
N MET A 74 10.18 -17.84 18.60
CA MET A 74 9.68 -17.00 19.70
C MET A 74 10.52 -15.73 19.83
N PRO A 75 10.00 -14.65 20.46
CA PRO A 75 10.78 -13.42 20.62
C PRO A 75 12.12 -13.52 21.36
N ASP A 76 12.29 -14.54 22.22
CA ASP A 76 13.58 -14.82 22.85
C ASP A 76 14.53 -15.65 21.99
N GLY A 77 14.05 -16.24 20.89
CA GLY A 77 14.83 -17.05 19.95
C GLY A 77 14.59 -18.55 20.05
N LEU A 78 13.70 -19.00 20.94
CA LEU A 78 13.30 -20.41 20.99
C LEU A 78 12.61 -20.82 19.69
N LEU A 79 13.04 -21.96 19.13
CA LEU A 79 12.31 -22.62 18.04
C LEU A 79 11.10 -23.34 18.63
N ALA A 80 9.91 -22.85 18.31
CA ALA A 80 8.65 -23.44 18.72
C ALA A 80 8.15 -24.38 17.61
N LEU A 81 8.14 -25.68 17.92
CA LEU A 81 7.61 -26.73 17.07
C LEU A 81 6.50 -27.45 17.85
N GLY A 82 5.27 -27.47 17.31
CA GLY A 82 4.13 -28.04 18.02
C GLY A 82 2.92 -28.29 17.14
N GLY A 83 1.79 -28.60 17.77
CA GLY A 83 0.53 -28.96 17.10
C GLY A 83 0.20 -30.44 17.24
N SER A 84 -1.08 -30.78 17.02
CA SER A 84 -1.58 -32.15 17.21
C SER A 84 -0.88 -33.16 16.29
N GLU A 85 -0.45 -32.76 15.09
CA GLU A 85 0.34 -33.61 14.17
C GLU A 85 1.71 -34.00 14.75
N ARG A 86 2.25 -33.18 15.68
CA ARG A 86 3.52 -33.41 16.38
C ARG A 86 3.33 -33.96 17.79
N GLY A 87 2.10 -34.39 18.14
CA GLY A 87 1.76 -34.94 19.46
C GLY A 87 1.78 -33.90 20.58
N ALA A 88 1.52 -32.63 20.26
CA ALA A 88 1.37 -31.55 21.23
C ALA A 88 0.02 -30.85 20.99
N ASP A 89 -1.01 -31.23 21.75
CA ASP A 89 -2.34 -30.65 21.60
C ASP A 89 -2.34 -29.19 22.04
N LEU A 90 -2.53 -28.30 21.08
CA LEU A 90 -2.59 -26.85 21.28
C LEU A 90 -4.00 -26.40 20.90
N GLU A 91 -4.85 -26.30 21.92
CA GLU A 91 -6.23 -25.88 21.80
C GLU A 91 -6.55 -24.72 22.74
N PHE A 92 -7.40 -23.80 22.29
CA PHE A 92 -7.92 -22.71 23.11
C PHE A 92 -9.40 -22.46 22.81
N ASP A 93 -10.19 -22.38 23.87
CA ASP A 93 -11.61 -22.01 23.80
C ASP A 93 -11.73 -20.49 23.66
N LEU A 94 -12.14 -20.03 22.47
CA LEU A 94 -12.18 -18.61 22.14
C LEU A 94 -13.15 -17.82 23.04
N GLN A 95 -14.18 -18.47 23.60
CA GLN A 95 -15.12 -17.82 24.53
C GLN A 95 -14.48 -17.45 25.86
N LYS A 96 -13.33 -18.04 26.20
CA LYS A 96 -12.58 -17.73 27.42
C LYS A 96 -11.55 -16.62 27.24
N ALA A 97 -11.42 -16.06 26.04
CA ALA A 97 -10.42 -15.04 25.83
C ALA A 97 -10.79 -13.71 26.48
N GLU A 98 -9.76 -13.02 26.96
CA GLU A 98 -9.88 -11.70 27.55
C GLU A 98 -9.71 -10.62 26.47
N GLY A 99 -10.60 -9.61 26.46
CA GLY A 99 -10.56 -8.47 25.54
C GLY A 99 -11.57 -8.55 24.39
N THR A 100 -11.82 -7.41 23.74
CA THR A 100 -12.63 -7.31 22.50
C THR A 100 -12.10 -6.15 21.65
N PRO A 101 -11.40 -6.41 20.51
CA PRO A 101 -11.03 -7.72 20.01
C PRO A 101 -10.04 -8.45 20.94
N ALA A 102 -10.12 -9.79 20.98
CA ALA A 102 -9.28 -10.66 21.80
C ALA A 102 -8.14 -11.25 20.95
N ARG A 103 -6.92 -11.23 21.48
CA ARG A 103 -5.73 -11.79 20.82
C ARG A 103 -5.26 -13.06 21.53
N ILE A 104 -5.00 -14.11 20.75
CA ILE A 104 -4.41 -15.36 21.23
C ILE A 104 -2.93 -15.40 20.89
N TYR A 105 -2.14 -15.85 21.86
CA TYR A 105 -0.69 -15.94 21.78
C TYR A 105 -0.24 -17.38 21.94
N LEU A 106 0.75 -17.77 21.14
CA LEU A 106 1.62 -18.89 21.49
C LEU A 106 2.54 -18.43 22.61
N THR A 107 2.63 -19.21 23.67
CA THR A 107 3.45 -18.86 24.83
C THR A 107 4.31 -20.01 25.30
N VAL A 108 5.43 -19.64 25.90
CA VAL A 108 6.32 -20.53 26.62
C VAL A 108 6.79 -19.81 27.89
N PRO A 109 6.93 -20.50 29.04
CA PRO A 109 7.51 -19.88 30.22
C PRO A 109 8.91 -19.35 29.96
N ARG A 110 9.23 -18.19 30.57
CA ARG A 110 10.56 -17.57 30.42
C ARG A 110 11.63 -18.32 31.21
N GLU A 111 11.27 -18.88 32.36
CA GLU A 111 12.14 -19.61 33.29
C GLU A 111 12.76 -20.84 32.61
N THR A 112 14.07 -20.86 32.42
CA THR A 112 14.78 -21.94 31.71
C THR A 112 15.22 -23.08 32.63
N GLY A 113 15.10 -22.91 33.96
CA GLY A 113 15.47 -23.91 34.94
C GLY A 113 14.73 -25.23 34.77
N LEU A 114 15.47 -26.33 34.64
CA LEU A 114 14.93 -27.68 34.52
C LEU A 114 14.69 -28.38 35.88
N TYR A 115 15.11 -27.76 36.98
CA TYR A 115 15.11 -28.34 38.33
C TYR A 115 13.70 -28.37 38.93
N GLU A 116 12.99 -27.25 38.88
CA GLU A 116 11.63 -27.15 39.39
C GLU A 116 10.63 -27.51 38.29
N ARG A 117 10.19 -28.77 38.26
CA ARG A 117 9.16 -29.27 37.33
C ARG A 117 7.76 -28.80 37.73
N THR A 118 7.56 -27.49 37.80
CA THR A 118 6.25 -26.87 38.05
C THR A 118 5.47 -26.69 36.74
N ASP A 119 4.23 -26.24 36.84
CA ASP A 119 3.47 -25.79 35.69
C ASP A 119 4.04 -24.54 34.99
N TYR A 120 5.10 -23.93 35.50
CA TYR A 120 5.80 -22.84 34.83
C TYR A 120 7.17 -23.27 34.28
N SER A 121 7.43 -24.58 34.20
CA SER A 121 8.62 -25.11 33.52
C SER A 121 8.55 -24.85 32.03
N ARG A 122 9.62 -24.26 31.48
CA ARG A 122 9.75 -24.04 30.03
C ARG A 122 9.79 -25.32 29.21
N TYR A 123 10.27 -26.41 29.79
CA TYR A 123 10.41 -27.69 29.13
C TYR A 123 9.66 -28.79 29.88
N GLU A 124 9.16 -29.78 29.12
CA GLU A 124 8.54 -30.99 29.64
C GLU A 124 9.24 -32.23 29.08
N GLY A 125 9.22 -33.33 29.83
CA GLY A 125 9.72 -34.62 29.37
C GLY A 125 8.91 -35.11 28.18
N PHE A 126 9.60 -35.56 27.15
CA PHE A 126 8.99 -36.09 25.94
C PHE A 126 9.54 -37.50 25.67
N VAL A 127 8.64 -38.48 25.72
CA VAL A 127 8.91 -39.82 25.22
C VAL A 127 8.50 -39.79 23.75
N ALA A 128 9.48 -39.57 22.86
CA ALA A 128 9.26 -39.78 21.44
C ALA A 128 8.78 -41.22 21.24
N LYS A 129 7.61 -41.41 20.63
CA LYS A 129 6.94 -42.72 20.61
C LYS A 129 7.81 -43.84 20.00
N ASP A 130 8.82 -43.54 19.17
CA ASP A 130 9.67 -44.55 18.52
C ASP A 130 11.08 -44.07 18.11
N GLU A 131 11.78 -43.24 18.90
CA GLU A 131 13.14 -42.75 18.53
C GLU A 131 14.24 -43.31 19.45
N ALA A 132 14.52 -44.61 19.35
CA ALA A 132 15.79 -45.13 19.84
C ALA A 132 16.92 -44.59 18.94
N ALA A 133 17.97 -44.03 19.56
CA ALA A 133 19.08 -43.43 18.82
C ALA A 133 19.98 -44.54 18.26
N SER A 134 20.14 -44.56 16.94
CA SER A 134 21.11 -45.42 16.25
C SER A 134 22.54 -44.90 16.45
N ASP A 135 23.49 -45.82 16.61
CA ASP A 135 24.91 -45.50 16.49
C ASP A 135 25.32 -45.53 15.01
N GLU A 136 25.65 -44.38 14.44
CA GLU A 136 26.05 -44.23 13.04
C GLU A 136 27.50 -44.68 12.76
N VAL A 137 28.28 -45.03 13.79
CA VAL A 137 29.70 -45.36 13.68
C VAL A 137 29.95 -46.85 13.93
N SER A 138 29.43 -47.39 15.03
CA SER A 138 29.79 -48.75 15.48
C SER A 138 28.77 -49.83 15.12
N GLY A 139 27.57 -49.45 14.67
CA GLY A 139 26.47 -50.39 14.44
C GLY A 139 25.89 -50.98 15.73
N ALA A 140 26.15 -50.35 16.88
CA ALA A 140 25.58 -50.73 18.16
C ALA A 140 24.05 -50.68 18.15
N GLU A 141 23.44 -51.46 19.05
CA GLU A 141 21.99 -51.49 19.21
C GLU A 141 21.44 -50.10 19.55
N GLN A 142 20.27 -49.80 18.99
CA GLN A 142 19.62 -48.52 19.22
C GLN A 142 19.32 -48.35 20.71
N THR A 143 19.66 -47.18 21.26
CA THR A 143 19.49 -46.90 22.69
C THR A 143 18.42 -45.83 22.90
N PRO A 144 17.44 -46.04 23.80
CA PRO A 144 16.47 -45.01 24.12
C PRO A 144 17.15 -43.85 24.86
N ILE A 145 17.06 -42.65 24.30
CA ILE A 145 17.58 -41.43 24.93
C ILE A 145 16.39 -40.57 25.38
N PRO A 146 16.22 -40.31 26.70
CA PRO A 146 15.18 -39.42 27.19
C PRO A 146 15.35 -38.00 26.62
N ARG A 147 14.26 -37.40 26.14
CA ARG A 147 14.27 -36.05 25.57
C ARG A 147 13.34 -35.11 26.33
N ILE A 148 13.57 -33.82 26.16
CA ILE A 148 12.68 -32.76 26.61
C ILE A 148 12.23 -31.93 25.41
N ARG A 149 11.05 -31.33 25.49
CA ARG A 149 10.54 -30.39 24.49
C ARG A 149 10.01 -29.13 25.16
N ALA A 150 9.88 -28.04 24.40
CA ALA A 150 9.28 -26.81 24.90
C ALA A 150 7.81 -27.02 25.26
N ARG A 151 7.39 -26.48 26.40
CA ARG A 151 6.01 -26.54 26.88
C ARG A 151 5.21 -25.37 26.31
N LEU A 152 4.81 -25.53 25.04
CA LEU A 152 4.02 -24.55 24.31
C LEU A 152 2.58 -24.48 24.83
N ARG A 153 2.00 -23.28 24.88
CA ARG A 153 0.61 -23.03 25.31
C ARG A 153 -0.06 -21.98 24.45
N LEU A 154 -1.38 -22.03 24.41
CA LEU A 154 -2.20 -20.94 23.90
C LEU A 154 -2.76 -20.16 25.09
N THR A 155 -2.63 -18.83 25.06
CA THR A 155 -3.12 -17.94 26.12
C THR A 155 -3.68 -16.65 25.54
N SER A 156 -4.43 -15.92 26.34
CA SER A 156 -5.01 -14.62 26.01
C SER A 156 -4.94 -13.68 27.21
N GLY A 157 -5.02 -12.37 26.98
CA GLY A 157 -5.08 -11.37 28.04
C GLY A 157 -3.73 -11.12 28.73
N GLU A 158 -3.60 -9.97 29.41
CA GLU A 158 -2.33 -9.57 30.04
C GLU A 158 -1.92 -10.49 31.19
N SER A 159 -2.92 -11.02 31.92
CA SER A 159 -2.72 -11.94 33.05
C SER A 159 -1.99 -13.22 32.62
N GLY A 160 -2.39 -13.78 31.47
CA GLY A 160 -1.83 -14.99 30.89
C GLY A 160 -0.43 -14.82 30.30
N LEU A 161 0.03 -13.58 30.08
CA LEU A 161 1.34 -13.27 29.48
C LEU A 161 2.43 -13.03 30.53
N SER A 162 2.05 -12.81 31.80
CA SER A 162 3.00 -12.59 32.88
C SER A 162 3.94 -13.78 33.06
N GLY A 163 5.25 -13.53 33.07
CA GLY A 163 6.28 -14.59 33.18
C GLY A 163 6.49 -15.43 31.90
N MET A 164 5.78 -15.13 30.82
CA MET A 164 5.88 -15.86 29.56
C MET A 164 6.69 -15.09 28.51
N THR A 165 7.21 -15.82 27.54
CA THR A 165 7.55 -15.29 26.21
C THR A 165 6.37 -15.59 25.30
N ALA A 166 5.88 -14.58 24.57
CA ALA A 166 4.64 -14.68 23.80
C ALA A 166 4.82 -14.26 22.35
N LEU A 167 4.19 -14.99 21.44
CA LEU A 167 4.11 -14.69 20.02
C LEU A 167 2.63 -14.61 19.64
N PRO A 168 2.10 -13.45 19.20
CA PRO A 168 0.70 -13.36 18.81
C PRO A 168 0.43 -14.18 17.54
N LEU A 169 -0.71 -14.86 17.49
CA LEU A 169 -1.07 -15.76 16.38
C LEU A 169 -2.33 -15.33 15.64
N ILE A 170 -3.36 -14.90 16.37
CA ILE A 170 -4.67 -14.60 15.79
C ILE A 170 -5.42 -13.65 16.71
N GLU A 171 -6.30 -12.85 16.12
CA GLU A 171 -7.20 -11.95 16.84
C GLU A 171 -8.63 -12.10 16.34
N PHE A 172 -9.61 -12.03 17.24
CA PHE A 172 -11.02 -12.25 16.94
C PHE A 172 -11.90 -11.30 17.75
N ALA A 173 -13.04 -10.94 17.17
CA ALA A 173 -14.13 -10.25 17.85
C ALA A 173 -15.10 -11.29 18.42
N ILE A 174 -15.57 -11.05 19.64
CA ILE A 174 -16.56 -11.88 20.31
C ILE A 174 -17.88 -11.09 20.36
N GLU A 175 -18.89 -11.58 19.67
CA GLU A 175 -20.25 -11.02 19.68
C GLU A 175 -21.23 -12.08 20.18
N GLY A 176 -21.50 -12.07 21.48
CA GLY A 176 -22.26 -13.14 22.14
C GLY A 176 -21.53 -14.47 22.04
N THR A 177 -22.15 -15.47 21.40
CA THR A 177 -21.55 -16.80 21.20
C THR A 177 -20.75 -16.92 19.90
N VAL A 178 -20.75 -15.87 19.06
CA VAL A 178 -20.08 -15.91 17.75
C VAL A 178 -18.68 -15.31 17.89
N CYS A 179 -17.68 -16.10 17.52
CA CYS A 179 -16.29 -15.64 17.42
C CYS A 179 -15.98 -15.38 15.94
N LYS A 180 -15.65 -14.14 15.59
CA LYS A 180 -15.30 -13.74 14.22
C LYS A 180 -13.83 -13.34 14.16
N GLN A 181 -13.04 -14.02 13.33
CA GLN A 181 -11.65 -13.63 13.10
C GLN A 181 -11.60 -12.20 12.56
N THR A 182 -10.72 -11.38 13.15
CA THR A 182 -10.42 -10.03 12.66
C THR A 182 -9.49 -10.12 11.45
N ASP A 183 -9.04 -8.97 11.02
CA ASP A 183 -8.19 -8.81 9.86
C ASP A 183 -6.72 -8.55 10.24
N TYR A 184 -6.40 -8.81 11.53
CA TYR A 184 -5.07 -8.89 12.11
C TYR A 184 -4.17 -9.87 11.35
N ILE A 185 -2.92 -9.45 11.17
CA ILE A 185 -1.89 -10.26 10.50
C ILE A 185 -0.80 -10.56 11.51
N ALA A 186 -0.65 -11.84 11.82
CA ALA A 186 0.36 -12.31 12.73
C ALA A 186 1.78 -12.01 12.24
N PRO A 187 2.72 -11.83 13.17
CA PRO A 187 4.14 -11.76 12.86
C PRO A 187 4.66 -12.94 12.04
N VAL A 188 5.33 -12.68 10.91
CA VAL A 188 5.93 -13.71 10.04
C VAL A 188 7.39 -13.41 9.70
N LEU A 189 8.21 -14.45 9.64
CA LEU A 189 9.63 -14.32 9.25
C LEU A 189 9.84 -14.24 7.74
N ARG A 190 8.95 -14.89 6.99
CA ARG A 190 8.99 -14.94 5.52
C ARG A 190 7.58 -14.80 4.99
N MET A 191 7.42 -13.95 3.99
CA MET A 191 6.17 -13.79 3.28
C MET A 191 6.09 -14.85 2.18
N LYS A 192 5.00 -15.62 2.19
CA LYS A 192 4.64 -16.49 1.07
C LYS A 192 3.75 -15.70 0.09
N PRO A 193 3.90 -15.87 -1.24
CA PRO A 193 2.94 -15.34 -2.20
C PRO A 193 1.52 -15.81 -1.88
N GLY A 194 0.55 -14.90 -1.90
CA GLY A 194 -0.85 -15.21 -1.57
C GLY A 194 -1.16 -15.26 -0.07
N SER A 195 -0.18 -15.04 0.81
CA SER A 195 -0.42 -14.80 2.25
C SER A 195 -1.29 -13.57 2.50
N ALA A 196 -1.85 -13.42 3.71
CA ALA A 196 -2.68 -12.28 4.08
C ALA A 196 -2.00 -10.93 3.81
N LEU A 197 -0.72 -10.80 4.19
CA LEU A 197 0.06 -9.58 3.94
C LEU A 197 0.34 -9.37 2.44
N SER A 198 0.66 -10.43 1.70
CA SER A 198 0.83 -10.34 0.25
C SER A 198 -0.45 -9.83 -0.43
N ASN A 199 -1.62 -10.33 -0.01
CA ASN A 199 -2.91 -9.94 -0.55
C ASN A 199 -3.31 -8.52 -0.15
N LEU A 200 -2.90 -8.04 1.03
CA LEU A 200 -3.08 -6.64 1.45
C LEU A 200 -2.31 -5.67 0.54
N CYS A 201 -1.08 -6.03 0.18
CA CYS A 201 -0.15 -5.20 -0.60
C CYS A 201 -0.39 -5.27 -2.13
N ALA A 202 -0.83 -6.42 -2.64
CA ALA A 202 -0.96 -6.67 -4.07
C ALA A 202 -1.83 -5.67 -4.84
N PRO A 203 -2.97 -5.16 -4.31
CA PRO A 203 -3.80 -4.17 -4.99
C PRO A 203 -3.03 -2.88 -5.31
N VAL A 204 -2.29 -2.34 -4.34
CA VAL A 204 -1.53 -1.09 -4.53
C VAL A 204 -0.45 -1.28 -5.60
N ARG A 205 0.33 -2.37 -5.50
CA ARG A 205 1.31 -2.71 -6.55
C ARG A 205 0.64 -2.82 -7.92
N ARG A 206 -0.56 -3.41 -7.99
CA ARG A 206 -1.30 -3.60 -9.25
C ARG A 206 -1.62 -2.25 -9.87
N THR A 207 -2.20 -1.36 -9.08
CA THR A 207 -2.61 -0.03 -9.52
C THR A 207 -1.42 0.79 -9.99
N VAL A 208 -0.28 0.74 -9.29
CA VAL A 208 0.95 1.42 -9.74
C VAL A 208 1.43 0.89 -11.09
N ARG A 209 1.46 -0.45 -11.25
CA ARG A 209 1.87 -1.09 -12.51
C ARG A 209 0.94 -0.74 -13.66
N GLU A 210 -0.37 -0.84 -13.47
CA GLU A 210 -1.39 -0.51 -14.47
C GLU A 210 -1.26 0.95 -14.91
N LYS A 211 -1.13 1.88 -13.94
CA LYS A 211 -0.93 3.31 -14.19
C LYS A 211 0.37 3.61 -14.94
N ALA A 212 1.46 2.95 -14.57
CA ALA A 212 2.74 3.10 -15.25
C ALA A 212 2.67 2.60 -16.71
N THR A 213 2.05 1.44 -16.93
CA THR A 213 1.88 0.87 -18.28
C THR A 213 0.97 1.74 -19.15
N GLU A 214 -0.14 2.23 -18.60
CA GLU A 214 -1.04 3.15 -19.31
C GLU A 214 -0.31 4.43 -19.72
N LEU A 215 0.38 5.09 -18.78
CA LEU A 215 1.13 6.31 -19.06
C LEU A 215 2.23 6.07 -20.10
N ALA A 216 3.00 4.98 -19.95
CA ALA A 216 4.05 4.63 -20.91
C ALA A 216 3.51 4.43 -22.34
N SER A 217 2.30 3.88 -22.49
CA SER A 217 1.67 3.69 -23.81
C SER A 217 1.17 4.98 -24.47
N LYS A 218 0.87 6.02 -23.67
CA LYS A 218 0.40 7.32 -24.17
C LYS A 218 1.55 8.24 -24.59
N LEU A 219 2.75 8.01 -24.07
CA LEU A 219 3.92 8.84 -24.36
C LEU A 219 4.42 8.66 -25.80
N PRO A 220 4.73 9.74 -26.53
CA PRO A 220 5.29 9.63 -27.86
C PRO A 220 6.73 9.07 -27.83
N PRO A 221 7.24 8.50 -28.93
CA PRO A 221 8.59 7.95 -29.00
C PRO A 221 9.70 8.97 -28.63
N ASP A 222 9.44 10.26 -28.85
CA ASP A 222 10.36 11.36 -28.54
C ASP A 222 10.06 12.08 -27.21
N ALA A 223 9.22 11.49 -26.34
CA ALA A 223 8.73 12.08 -25.08
C ALA A 223 9.84 12.65 -24.18
N ARG A 224 11.06 12.10 -24.24
CA ARG A 224 12.20 12.66 -23.50
C ARG A 224 12.48 14.13 -23.80
N ASN A 225 12.19 14.57 -25.02
CA ASN A 225 12.39 15.94 -25.47
C ASN A 225 11.06 16.71 -25.59
N SER A 226 9.95 16.01 -25.88
CA SER A 226 8.65 16.61 -26.17
C SER A 226 7.68 16.64 -24.98
N ASP A 227 7.81 15.71 -24.02
CA ASP A 227 6.92 15.55 -22.85
C ASP A 227 7.71 15.18 -21.58
N PHE A 228 8.45 16.16 -21.07
CA PHE A 228 9.24 16.02 -19.85
C PHE A 228 8.38 15.67 -18.62
N ALA A 229 7.17 16.25 -18.51
CA ALA A 229 6.28 16.05 -17.37
C ALA A 229 5.75 14.60 -17.33
N GLY A 230 5.30 14.07 -18.45
CA GLY A 230 4.84 12.68 -18.54
C GLY A 230 5.97 11.67 -18.30
N MET A 231 7.18 11.94 -18.80
CA MET A 231 8.37 11.14 -18.49
C MET A 231 8.72 11.16 -17.00
N GLN A 232 8.61 12.33 -16.35
CA GLN A 232 8.89 12.48 -14.93
C GLN A 232 7.86 11.72 -14.07
N GLN A 233 6.58 11.79 -14.41
CA GLN A 233 5.52 11.01 -13.76
C GLN A 233 5.75 9.50 -13.93
N LEU A 234 6.12 9.06 -15.13
CA LEU A 234 6.46 7.66 -15.36
C LEU A 234 7.64 7.23 -14.49
N GLN A 235 8.69 8.05 -14.41
CA GLN A 235 9.84 7.79 -13.55
C GLN A 235 9.42 7.59 -12.08
N TRP A 236 8.56 8.46 -11.54
CA TRP A 236 8.07 8.34 -10.16
C TRP A 236 7.30 7.04 -9.91
N LEU A 237 6.48 6.60 -10.87
CA LEU A 237 5.75 5.34 -10.76
C LEU A 237 6.66 4.11 -10.81
N VAL A 238 7.69 4.12 -11.67
CA VAL A 238 8.51 2.92 -11.93
C VAL A 238 9.75 2.80 -11.04
N SER A 239 10.19 3.87 -10.37
CA SER A 239 11.46 3.88 -9.62
C SER A 239 11.52 2.84 -8.50
N ALA A 240 10.42 2.67 -7.75
CA ALA A 240 10.35 1.72 -6.63
C ALA A 240 9.57 0.43 -6.96
N LEU A 241 8.89 0.38 -8.11
CA LEU A 241 7.97 -0.69 -8.46
C LEU A 241 8.63 -2.08 -8.57
N PRO A 242 9.79 -2.25 -9.26
CA PRO A 242 10.42 -3.57 -9.38
C PRO A 242 10.82 -4.18 -8.03
N GLN A 243 11.27 -3.37 -7.08
CA GLN A 243 11.68 -3.85 -5.76
C GLN A 243 10.47 -4.42 -4.99
N VAL A 244 9.34 -3.69 -5.00
CA VAL A 244 8.10 -4.16 -4.38
C VAL A 244 7.62 -5.47 -5.01
N GLU A 245 7.69 -5.58 -6.33
CA GLU A 245 7.25 -6.80 -7.02
C GLU A 245 8.13 -8.00 -6.72
N VAL A 246 9.45 -7.87 -6.78
CA VAL A 246 10.35 -8.98 -6.44
C VAL A 246 10.14 -9.44 -5.01
N LEU A 247 9.93 -8.52 -4.06
CA LEU A 247 9.67 -8.87 -2.67
C LEU A 247 8.31 -9.55 -2.46
N LEU A 248 7.26 -9.16 -3.19
CA LEU A 248 5.94 -9.79 -3.12
C LEU A 248 5.88 -11.19 -3.74
N GLU A 249 6.63 -11.39 -4.83
CA GLU A 249 6.70 -12.69 -5.53
C GLU A 249 7.78 -13.60 -4.94
N SER A 250 8.62 -13.08 -4.02
CA SER A 250 9.61 -13.87 -3.30
C SER A 250 8.95 -14.63 -2.14
N ASP A 251 9.25 -15.92 -2.04
CA ASP A 251 8.89 -16.76 -0.89
C ASP A 251 9.86 -16.61 0.30
N GLN A 252 10.76 -15.61 0.24
CA GLN A 252 11.87 -15.43 1.18
C GLN A 252 11.91 -14.02 1.78
N ALA A 253 11.01 -13.12 1.35
CA ALA A 253 11.04 -11.73 1.79
C ALA A 253 10.55 -11.60 3.23
N HIS A 254 11.33 -10.88 4.06
CA HIS A 254 10.89 -10.48 5.38
C HIS A 254 9.95 -9.26 5.27
N PRO A 255 8.84 -9.19 6.03
CA PRO A 255 7.88 -8.09 5.92
C PRO A 255 8.49 -6.69 6.11
N HIS A 256 9.43 -6.52 7.04
CA HIS A 256 10.17 -5.25 7.20
C HIS A 256 10.84 -4.76 5.91
N ALA A 257 11.42 -5.64 5.09
CA ALA A 257 12.04 -5.24 3.82
C ALA A 257 10.98 -4.73 2.82
N LEU A 258 9.81 -5.39 2.79
CA LEU A 258 8.69 -4.95 1.96
C LEU A 258 8.10 -3.62 2.45
N TYR A 259 7.99 -3.42 3.75
CA TYR A 259 7.55 -2.16 4.35
C TYR A 259 8.44 -0.99 3.90
N LEU A 260 9.77 -1.15 3.99
CA LEU A 260 10.72 -0.13 3.53
C LEU A 260 10.61 0.13 2.01
N ALA A 261 10.36 -0.91 1.21
CA ALA A 261 10.13 -0.76 -0.22
C ALA A 261 8.84 0.04 -0.52
N PHE A 262 7.77 -0.19 0.23
CA PHE A 262 6.55 0.63 0.13
C PHE A 262 6.75 2.06 0.64
N CYS A 263 7.54 2.29 1.69
CA CYS A 263 7.90 3.64 2.11
C CYS A 263 8.65 4.40 1.01
N SER A 264 9.56 3.71 0.32
CA SER A 264 10.31 4.26 -0.83
C SER A 264 9.39 4.55 -2.02
N MET A 265 8.41 3.67 -2.26
CA MET A 265 7.37 3.90 -3.25
C MET A 265 6.49 5.10 -2.88
N ALA A 266 6.08 5.24 -1.62
CA ALA A 266 5.32 6.38 -1.13
C ALA A 266 6.07 7.70 -1.36
N GLY A 267 7.37 7.75 -1.05
CA GLY A 267 8.20 8.91 -1.35
C GLY A 267 8.27 9.23 -2.85
N SER A 268 8.33 8.20 -3.70
CA SER A 268 8.35 8.37 -5.15
C SER A 268 7.02 8.91 -5.69
N VAL A 269 5.89 8.37 -5.24
CA VAL A 269 4.55 8.79 -5.71
C VAL A 269 4.04 10.06 -5.03
N ALA A 270 4.66 10.54 -3.96
CA ALA A 270 4.24 11.75 -3.26
C ALA A 270 4.16 12.98 -4.18
N PHE A 271 5.01 13.06 -5.21
CA PHE A 271 5.01 14.12 -6.22
C PHE A 271 3.77 14.12 -7.12
N LEU A 272 3.02 13.01 -7.16
CA LEU A 272 1.74 12.92 -7.84
C LEU A 272 0.62 13.56 -6.99
N SER A 273 0.75 13.54 -5.66
CA SER A 273 -0.24 14.10 -4.73
C SER A 273 -0.09 15.62 -4.52
N ASN A 274 -1.13 16.24 -3.95
CA ASN A 274 -1.05 17.65 -3.53
C ASN A 274 -0.10 17.86 -2.33
N ALA A 275 0.12 16.83 -1.51
CA ALA A 275 0.98 16.92 -0.33
C ALA A 275 2.47 17.08 -0.69
N ARG A 276 2.90 16.54 -1.85
CA ARG A 276 4.28 16.53 -2.39
C ARG A 276 5.35 15.87 -1.50
N VAL A 277 5.09 15.74 -0.21
CA VAL A 277 5.93 15.13 0.81
C VAL A 277 5.07 14.13 1.57
N PRO A 278 5.50 12.87 1.71
CA PRO A 278 4.76 11.91 2.52
C PRO A 278 4.76 12.33 4.00
N PRO A 279 3.73 11.97 4.77
CA PRO A 279 3.73 12.17 6.21
C PRO A 279 4.84 11.34 6.87
N ILE A 280 5.13 11.64 8.14
CA ILE A 280 5.95 10.77 8.97
C ILE A 280 5.10 9.54 9.29
N PHE A 281 5.40 8.42 8.64
CA PHE A 281 4.76 7.14 8.94
C PHE A 281 5.16 6.63 10.31
N HIS A 282 4.28 5.86 10.94
CA HIS A 282 4.62 5.22 12.21
C HIS A 282 5.78 4.22 12.04
N PRO A 283 6.58 3.98 13.09
CA PRO A 283 7.59 2.94 13.06
C PRO A 283 6.97 1.58 12.74
N TYR A 284 7.68 0.76 11.97
CA TYR A 284 7.27 -0.61 11.71
C TYR A 284 7.10 -1.38 13.03
N ASP A 285 5.88 -1.83 13.27
CA ASP A 285 5.54 -2.73 14.37
C ASP A 285 5.41 -4.14 13.82
N HIS A 286 6.31 -5.02 14.23
CA HIS A 286 6.29 -6.40 13.76
C HIS A 286 5.12 -7.20 14.37
N ASP A 287 4.63 -6.79 15.55
CA ASP A 287 3.53 -7.45 16.25
C ASP A 287 2.17 -7.04 15.66
N ASP A 288 2.12 -5.96 14.87
CA ASP A 288 0.98 -5.51 14.06
C ASP A 288 1.42 -5.17 12.62
N LEU A 289 1.58 -6.21 11.81
CA LEU A 289 1.94 -6.07 10.40
C LEU A 289 0.89 -5.30 9.61
N ARG A 290 -0.38 -5.41 9.97
CA ARG A 290 -1.44 -4.73 9.23
C ARG A 290 -1.41 -3.23 9.47
N GLY A 291 -1.41 -2.81 10.74
CA GLY A 291 -1.37 -1.40 11.13
C GLY A 291 -0.17 -0.69 10.50
N SER A 292 0.99 -1.35 10.49
CA SER A 292 2.21 -0.83 9.86
C SER A 292 2.05 -0.54 8.37
N PHE A 293 1.38 -1.42 7.61
CA PHE A 293 1.26 -1.28 6.16
C PHE A 293 0.08 -0.41 5.74
N ASP A 294 -1.03 -0.41 6.50
CA ASP A 294 -2.25 0.28 6.11
C ASP A 294 -2.05 1.78 5.89
N GLU A 295 -1.23 2.44 6.72
CA GLU A 295 -0.91 3.87 6.59
C GLU A 295 -0.19 4.19 5.26
N VAL A 296 0.90 3.48 4.97
CA VAL A 296 1.71 3.70 3.77
C VAL A 296 0.91 3.35 2.51
N LEU A 297 0.18 2.23 2.53
CA LEU A 297 -0.65 1.81 1.41
C LEU A 297 -1.80 2.80 1.15
N ALA A 298 -2.41 3.36 2.21
CA ALA A 298 -3.44 4.39 2.08
C ALA A 298 -2.90 5.67 1.45
N PHE A 299 -1.72 6.12 1.87
CA PHE A 299 -1.06 7.28 1.27
C PHE A 299 -0.77 7.06 -0.22
N ILE A 300 -0.22 5.91 -0.60
CA ILE A 300 0.05 5.61 -2.01
C ILE A 300 -1.25 5.61 -2.83
N ARG A 301 -2.32 4.99 -2.32
CA ARG A 301 -3.64 5.02 -2.99
C ARG A 301 -4.15 6.43 -3.20
N LEU A 302 -4.03 7.29 -2.18
CA LEU A 302 -4.43 8.69 -2.24
C LEU A 302 -3.57 9.46 -3.27
N ALA A 303 -2.25 9.31 -3.23
CA ALA A 303 -1.36 9.96 -4.17
C ALA A 303 -1.64 9.57 -5.63
N LEU A 304 -1.98 8.31 -5.87
CA LEU A 304 -2.34 7.82 -7.21
C LEU A 304 -3.73 8.28 -7.65
N SER A 305 -4.67 8.51 -6.73
CA SER A 305 -6.02 9.00 -7.05
C SER A 305 -6.04 10.50 -7.30
N GLU A 306 -5.26 11.27 -6.54
CA GLU A 306 -5.05 12.70 -6.76
C GLU A 306 -4.21 12.99 -8.00
N GLY A 307 -3.29 12.08 -8.32
CA GLY A 307 -2.09 12.43 -9.08
C GLY A 307 -1.87 11.78 -10.43
N LEU A 308 -2.88 11.13 -11.02
CA LEU A 308 -2.89 10.97 -12.48
C LEU A 308 -3.87 11.97 -13.07
N ILE A 309 -3.31 13.03 -13.63
CA ILE A 309 -4.04 14.09 -14.31
C ILE A 309 -4.71 13.49 -15.54
N ASP A 310 -5.99 13.15 -15.41
CA ASP A 310 -6.89 12.92 -16.55
C ASP A 310 -8.34 13.33 -16.17
N ASN A 311 -8.51 14.37 -15.32
CA ASN A 311 -9.82 14.90 -14.92
C ASN A 311 -10.44 15.86 -15.95
N TRP A 312 -9.66 16.36 -16.90
CA TRP A 312 -10.09 17.32 -17.90
C TRP A 312 -9.94 16.72 -19.29
N ILE A 313 -11.03 16.71 -20.04
CA ILE A 313 -11.01 16.43 -21.48
C ILE A 313 -10.78 17.78 -22.16
N GLY A 314 -9.70 17.91 -22.93
CA GLY A 314 -9.43 19.09 -23.75
C GLY A 314 -9.83 18.86 -25.20
N GLN A 315 -10.58 19.78 -25.80
CA GLN A 315 -10.86 19.81 -27.24
C GLN A 315 -10.37 21.12 -27.85
N PRO A 316 -9.45 21.08 -28.83
CA PRO A 316 -9.01 22.28 -29.52
C PRO A 316 -10.13 22.81 -30.42
N PHE A 317 -10.27 24.13 -30.48
CA PHE A 317 -11.09 24.76 -31.48
C PHE A 317 -10.42 24.69 -32.85
N LYS A 318 -11.22 24.53 -33.90
CA LYS A 318 -10.77 24.69 -35.29
C LYS A 318 -10.91 26.14 -35.71
N LYS A 319 -9.82 26.72 -36.24
CA LYS A 319 -9.82 28.07 -36.79
C LYS A 319 -10.51 28.10 -38.15
N ARG A 320 -11.40 29.07 -38.37
CA ARG A 320 -12.19 29.29 -39.59
C ARG A 320 -12.13 30.75 -40.01
N ALA A 321 -12.54 31.02 -41.25
CA ALA A 321 -12.70 32.36 -41.79
C ALA A 321 -14.00 32.42 -42.62
N GLU A 322 -14.82 33.46 -42.43
CA GLU A 322 -16.01 33.74 -43.23
C GLU A 322 -15.68 34.73 -44.35
N GLY A 323 -15.69 34.29 -45.60
CA GLY A 323 -15.70 35.21 -46.77
C GLY A 323 -14.43 36.00 -47.10
N GLY A 324 -13.31 35.82 -46.39
CA GLY A 324 -12.04 36.49 -46.72
C GLY A 324 -10.90 36.21 -45.73
N THR A 325 -9.68 36.68 -46.04
CA THR A 325 -8.47 36.51 -45.21
C THR A 325 -8.24 37.67 -44.22
N ARG A 326 -9.22 38.56 -44.01
CA ARG A 326 -9.06 39.68 -43.06
C ARG A 326 -9.10 39.16 -41.62
N PRO A 327 -8.32 39.72 -40.68
CA PRO A 327 -8.27 39.27 -39.29
C PRO A 327 -9.64 39.22 -38.58
N GLY A 328 -10.53 40.15 -38.92
CA GLY A 328 -11.88 40.24 -38.33
C GLY A 328 -12.88 39.18 -38.82
N ASP A 329 -12.54 38.44 -39.87
CA ASP A 329 -13.38 37.37 -40.43
C ASP A 329 -13.06 36.00 -39.80
N GLN A 330 -12.05 35.94 -38.92
CA GLN A 330 -11.56 34.72 -38.31
C GLN A 330 -12.29 34.38 -37.01
N TYR A 331 -12.66 33.11 -36.86
CA TYR A 331 -13.28 32.60 -35.65
C TYR A 331 -12.80 31.18 -35.33
N PHE A 332 -13.14 30.72 -34.14
CA PHE A 332 -12.86 29.39 -33.63
C PHE A 332 -14.16 28.63 -33.44
N GLU A 333 -14.20 27.36 -33.83
CA GLU A 333 -15.38 26.51 -33.63
C GLU A 333 -15.04 25.09 -33.16
N ILE A 334 -15.95 24.49 -32.40
CA ILE A 334 -15.96 23.04 -32.11
C ILE A 334 -17.14 22.41 -32.84
N GLN A 335 -16.85 21.40 -33.66
CA GLN A 335 -17.81 20.67 -34.50
C GLN A 335 -17.75 19.15 -34.24
N PRO A 336 -18.83 18.40 -34.51
CA PRO A 336 -20.16 18.86 -34.99
C PRO A 336 -21.07 19.38 -33.87
N THR A 337 -20.93 18.87 -32.65
CA THR A 337 -21.57 19.39 -31.43
C THR A 337 -20.60 19.17 -30.26
N LEU A 338 -20.73 19.95 -29.18
CA LEU A 338 -19.89 19.77 -27.99
C LEU A 338 -19.98 18.35 -27.43
N GLU A 339 -21.19 17.79 -27.31
CA GLU A 339 -21.40 16.42 -26.82
C GLU A 339 -20.69 15.36 -27.67
N LYS A 340 -20.69 15.52 -29.00
CA LYS A 340 -19.98 14.60 -29.90
C LYS A 340 -18.46 14.80 -29.87
N ALA A 341 -17.99 16.04 -29.71
CA ALA A 341 -16.57 16.36 -29.69
C ALA A 341 -15.89 15.85 -28.41
N PHE A 342 -16.56 15.97 -27.26
CA PHE A 342 -16.00 15.54 -25.97
C PHE A 342 -16.39 14.12 -25.57
N GLY A 343 -17.40 13.52 -26.19
CA GLY A 343 -17.84 12.15 -25.92
C GLY A 343 -18.66 12.02 -24.62
N ALA A 344 -19.04 10.77 -24.31
CA ALA A 344 -19.95 10.45 -23.19
C ALA A 344 -19.35 10.67 -21.79
N GLU A 345 -18.02 10.82 -21.71
CA GLU A 345 -17.28 10.99 -20.46
C GLU A 345 -17.30 12.43 -19.95
N ALA A 346 -17.67 13.41 -20.77
CA ALA A 346 -17.71 14.81 -20.37
C ALA A 346 -18.90 15.15 -19.48
N ASP A 347 -18.62 15.87 -18.39
CA ASP A 347 -19.62 16.36 -17.47
C ASP A 347 -20.12 17.75 -17.86
N PHE A 348 -21.13 17.77 -18.73
CA PHE A 348 -21.85 18.99 -19.10
C PHE A 348 -22.83 19.51 -18.04
N SER A 349 -23.02 18.78 -16.92
CA SER A 349 -23.86 19.25 -15.81
C SER A 349 -23.09 20.15 -14.83
N SER A 350 -21.76 20.11 -14.92
CA SER A 350 -20.86 20.90 -14.10
C SER A 350 -20.69 22.31 -14.68
N PRO A 351 -20.77 23.38 -13.84
CA PRO A 351 -20.65 24.77 -14.31
C PRO A 351 -19.20 25.16 -14.70
N TYR A 352 -18.24 24.24 -14.57
CA TYR A 352 -16.82 24.54 -14.75
C TYR A 352 -16.35 24.15 -16.16
N LEU A 353 -16.47 25.10 -17.08
CA LEU A 353 -15.77 25.09 -18.35
C LEU A 353 -14.46 25.87 -18.20
N ALA A 354 -13.38 25.40 -18.83
CA ALA A 354 -12.13 26.14 -18.89
C ALA A 354 -11.75 26.45 -20.33
N LEU A 355 -11.24 27.65 -20.59
CA LEU A 355 -10.71 28.05 -21.88
C LEU A 355 -9.22 28.35 -21.72
N MET A 356 -8.39 27.76 -22.56
CA MET A 356 -6.96 28.03 -22.61
C MET A 356 -6.60 28.63 -23.95
N LEU A 357 -5.91 29.78 -23.91
CA LEU A 357 -5.48 30.53 -25.10
C LEU A 357 -3.96 30.60 -25.14
N LYS A 358 -3.36 30.21 -26.26
CA LYS A 358 -1.92 30.27 -26.47
C LYS A 358 -1.53 31.56 -27.20
N GLY A 359 -0.57 32.29 -26.64
CA GLY A 359 -0.06 33.55 -27.19
C GLY A 359 0.57 34.44 -26.11
N PRO A 360 0.98 35.68 -26.45
CA PRO A 360 1.49 36.64 -25.47
C PRO A 360 0.47 36.90 -24.35
N ALA A 361 0.91 36.79 -23.09
CA ALA A 361 0.00 36.71 -21.95
C ALA A 361 -0.88 37.95 -21.76
N ASP A 362 -0.32 39.14 -21.99
CA ASP A 362 -1.02 40.43 -21.95
C ASP A 362 -2.13 40.50 -23.03
N VAL A 363 -1.77 40.17 -24.27
CA VAL A 363 -2.71 40.17 -25.41
C VAL A 363 -3.80 39.11 -25.23
N MET A 364 -3.44 37.90 -24.78
CA MET A 364 -4.40 36.81 -24.57
C MET A 364 -5.34 37.08 -23.39
N THR A 365 -4.87 37.78 -22.35
CA THR A 365 -5.72 38.21 -21.23
C THR A 365 -6.83 39.13 -21.72
N GLU A 366 -6.49 40.23 -22.41
CA GLU A 366 -7.48 41.16 -22.96
C GLU A 366 -8.41 40.46 -23.97
N TRP A 367 -7.84 39.61 -24.84
CA TRP A 367 -8.62 38.89 -25.84
C TRP A 367 -9.62 37.94 -25.21
N GLY A 368 -9.21 37.14 -24.21
CA GLY A 368 -10.07 36.19 -23.53
C GLY A 368 -11.20 36.86 -22.75
N GLU A 369 -10.92 37.93 -22.00
CA GLU A 369 -11.94 38.66 -21.23
C GLU A 369 -12.98 39.39 -22.09
N SER A 370 -12.62 39.69 -23.34
CA SER A 370 -13.48 40.41 -24.29
C SER A 370 -14.12 39.50 -25.35
N CYS A 371 -13.75 38.23 -25.45
CA CYS A 371 -14.22 37.36 -26.53
C CYS A 371 -15.74 37.10 -26.47
N LEU A 372 -16.29 36.75 -27.64
CA LEU A 372 -17.65 36.26 -27.84
C LEU A 372 -17.61 34.73 -27.76
N LEU A 373 -18.24 34.13 -26.75
CA LEU A 373 -18.30 32.68 -26.57
C LEU A 373 -19.74 32.21 -26.40
N ALA A 374 -20.29 31.54 -27.42
CA ALA A 374 -21.66 31.03 -27.38
C ALA A 374 -21.91 29.92 -28.41
N GLY A 375 -23.08 29.28 -28.31
CA GLY A 375 -23.61 28.42 -29.36
C GLY A 375 -23.82 29.19 -30.67
N GLU A 376 -23.64 28.51 -31.81
CA GLU A 376 -23.69 29.08 -33.17
C GLU A 376 -24.92 29.98 -33.43
N ASP A 377 -26.08 29.64 -32.89
CA ASP A 377 -27.33 30.39 -33.08
C ASP A 377 -27.41 31.72 -32.32
N ALA A 378 -26.63 31.88 -31.25
CA ALA A 378 -26.63 33.10 -30.44
C ALA A 378 -25.58 34.12 -30.90
N ILE A 379 -24.63 33.73 -31.76
CA ILE A 379 -23.48 34.57 -32.13
C ILE A 379 -23.91 35.85 -32.84
N SER A 380 -24.79 35.77 -33.84
CA SER A 380 -25.24 36.95 -34.59
C SER A 380 -25.99 37.95 -33.71
N ASP A 381 -26.81 37.47 -32.77
CA ASP A 381 -27.52 38.31 -31.81
C ASP A 381 -26.57 38.99 -30.82
N LEU A 382 -25.52 38.28 -30.38
CA LEU A 382 -24.47 38.83 -29.51
C LEU A 382 -23.66 39.92 -30.22
N GLU A 383 -23.33 39.74 -31.50
CA GLU A 383 -22.65 40.74 -32.33
C GLU A 383 -23.51 42.02 -32.47
N LEU A 384 -24.81 41.87 -32.75
CA LEU A 384 -25.74 43.01 -32.88
C LEU A 384 -25.96 43.75 -31.54
N SER A 385 -26.08 43.01 -30.44
CA SER A 385 -26.31 43.56 -29.10
C SER A 385 -25.04 44.02 -28.37
N ARG A 386 -23.85 43.78 -28.95
CA ARG A 386 -22.53 44.03 -28.33
C ARG A 386 -22.37 43.35 -26.95
N SER A 387 -22.99 42.19 -26.79
CA SER A 387 -22.89 41.36 -25.58
C SER A 387 -21.84 40.26 -25.79
N ARG A 388 -21.28 39.68 -24.72
CA ARG A 388 -20.15 38.73 -24.78
C ARG A 388 -20.54 37.24 -24.76
N GLY A 389 -21.79 36.93 -24.42
CA GLY A 389 -22.23 35.54 -24.21
C GLY A 389 -21.69 34.97 -22.90
N ALA A 390 -21.11 33.77 -22.92
CA ALA A 390 -20.47 33.16 -21.76
C ALA A 390 -19.22 33.95 -21.36
N THR A 391 -19.08 34.28 -20.07
CA THR A 391 -18.01 35.15 -19.59
C THR A 391 -16.75 34.35 -19.29
N CYS A 392 -15.59 34.86 -19.73
CA CYS A 392 -14.29 34.27 -19.47
C CYS A 392 -13.56 35.14 -18.44
N GLU A 393 -13.27 34.58 -17.26
CA GLU A 393 -12.52 35.26 -16.19
C GLU A 393 -11.14 34.61 -16.07
N ARG A 394 -10.07 35.41 -16.12
CA ARG A 394 -8.72 34.88 -16.01
C ARG A 394 -8.48 34.29 -14.62
N VAL A 395 -7.86 33.12 -14.58
CA VAL A 395 -7.47 32.43 -13.34
C VAL A 395 -6.05 31.87 -13.48
N ASP A 396 -5.33 31.81 -12.36
CA ASP A 396 -3.99 31.19 -12.33
C ASP A 396 -4.08 29.65 -12.33
N SER A 397 -5.18 29.09 -11.81
CA SER A 397 -5.53 27.68 -11.89
C SER A 397 -7.05 27.49 -11.77
N LEU A 398 -7.57 26.38 -12.31
CA LEU A 398 -8.97 25.99 -12.15
C LEU A 398 -9.04 24.53 -11.68
N GLY A 399 -9.20 24.33 -10.37
CA GLY A 399 -9.04 23.03 -9.76
C GLY A 399 -7.60 22.53 -9.94
N ASP A 400 -7.44 21.41 -10.63
CA ASP A 400 -6.17 20.77 -11.00
C ASP A 400 -5.66 21.17 -12.40
N LEU A 401 -6.40 22.01 -13.16
CA LEU A 401 -5.95 22.53 -14.44
C LEU A 401 -5.10 23.79 -14.26
N VAL A 402 -3.89 23.78 -14.80
CA VAL A 402 -2.94 24.91 -14.81
C VAL A 402 -2.60 25.33 -16.25
N PRO A 403 -2.30 26.62 -16.51
CA PRO A 403 -1.93 27.08 -17.84
C PRO A 403 -0.61 26.45 -18.31
N ALA A 404 -0.60 25.96 -19.55
CA ALA A 404 0.63 25.53 -20.21
C ALA A 404 1.59 26.72 -20.45
N PRO A 405 2.91 26.49 -20.60
CA PRO A 405 3.87 27.56 -20.91
C PRO A 405 3.45 28.35 -22.17
N GLY A 406 3.39 29.68 -22.05
CA GLY A 406 2.96 30.57 -23.13
C GLY A 406 1.45 30.59 -23.38
N SER A 407 0.64 30.13 -22.41
CA SER A 407 -0.82 30.15 -22.46
C SER A 407 -1.42 30.88 -21.26
N VAL A 408 -2.64 31.37 -21.43
CA VAL A 408 -3.47 31.97 -20.37
C VAL A 408 -4.69 31.09 -20.16
N LEU A 409 -5.09 30.90 -18.89
CA LEU A 409 -6.23 30.08 -18.50
C LEU A 409 -7.39 30.98 -18.04
N PHE A 410 -8.60 30.61 -18.46
CA PHE A 410 -9.84 31.28 -18.10
C PHE A 410 -10.84 30.28 -17.54
N GLN A 411 -11.54 30.68 -16.47
CA GLN A 411 -12.78 30.05 -16.05
C GLN A 411 -13.91 30.61 -16.92
N VAL A 412 -14.63 29.73 -17.61
CA VAL A 412 -15.80 30.08 -18.42
C VAL A 412 -17.05 29.91 -17.57
N LYS A 413 -17.71 31.03 -17.25
CA LYS A 413 -18.99 31.06 -16.55
C LYS A 413 -20.13 31.04 -17.58
N ASN A 414 -20.81 29.90 -17.64
CA ASN A 414 -22.00 29.73 -18.45
C ASN A 414 -23.22 29.65 -17.51
N GLU A 415 -23.99 30.72 -17.40
CA GLU A 415 -25.24 30.79 -16.61
C GLU A 415 -26.39 29.96 -17.25
N GLY A 416 -26.06 28.85 -17.91
CA GLY A 416 -27.00 27.95 -18.59
C GLY A 416 -27.64 28.50 -19.88
N LYS A 417 -27.35 29.75 -20.26
CA LYS A 417 -28.02 30.44 -21.38
C LYS A 417 -27.29 30.34 -22.71
N TRP A 418 -25.95 30.35 -22.71
CA TRP A 418 -25.17 30.64 -23.92
C TRP A 418 -24.51 29.40 -24.54
N ILE A 419 -24.22 28.38 -23.74
CA ILE A 419 -23.56 27.15 -24.20
C ILE A 419 -24.50 25.97 -23.99
N THR A 420 -24.80 25.24 -25.07
CA THR A 420 -25.64 24.03 -25.06
C THR A 420 -24.86 22.83 -25.63
N PRO A 421 -24.80 21.68 -24.94
CA PRO A 421 -24.00 20.51 -25.39
C PRO A 421 -24.37 19.97 -26.79
N ARG A 422 -25.63 20.14 -27.18
CA ARG A 422 -26.17 19.64 -28.47
C ARG A 422 -25.87 20.56 -29.66
N LYS A 423 -25.15 21.65 -29.46
CA LYS A 423 -24.85 22.63 -30.52
C LYS A 423 -23.34 22.74 -30.73
N LYS A 424 -22.95 23.36 -31.85
CA LYS A 424 -21.58 23.84 -32.05
C LYS A 424 -21.30 24.98 -31.08
N LEU A 425 -20.05 25.07 -30.65
CA LEU A 425 -19.56 26.19 -29.88
C LEU A 425 -18.69 27.06 -30.76
N VAL A 426 -18.93 28.36 -30.72
CA VAL A 426 -18.20 29.36 -31.51
C VAL A 426 -17.54 30.35 -30.56
N LEU A 427 -16.31 30.70 -30.89
CA LEU A 427 -15.46 31.64 -30.17
C LEU A 427 -14.95 32.70 -31.17
N LYS A 428 -15.35 33.96 -30.98
CA LYS A 428 -15.04 35.10 -31.86
C LYS A 428 -14.34 36.23 -31.11
N PRO A 429 -13.47 37.01 -31.78
CA PRO A 429 -12.92 38.24 -31.20
C PRO A 429 -14.00 39.32 -31.10
N ALA A 430 -14.00 40.13 -30.03
CA ALA A 430 -14.90 41.29 -29.96
C ALA A 430 -14.42 42.51 -30.78
N LYS A 431 -13.11 42.61 -31.04
CA LYS A 431 -12.51 43.66 -31.88
C LYS A 431 -11.98 43.03 -33.16
N GLN A 432 -12.35 43.57 -34.33
CA GLN A 432 -11.95 43.02 -35.63
C GLN A 432 -10.43 43.07 -35.89
N GLU A 433 -9.69 43.97 -35.24
CA GLU A 433 -8.24 44.12 -35.37
C GLU A 433 -7.44 43.36 -34.29
N ALA A 434 -8.10 42.56 -33.45
CA ALA A 434 -7.42 41.83 -32.38
C ALA A 434 -6.52 40.72 -32.93
N ARG A 435 -5.31 40.59 -32.37
CA ARG A 435 -4.44 39.44 -32.64
C ARG A 435 -5.13 38.16 -32.14
N MET A 436 -5.36 37.22 -33.05
CA MET A 436 -5.96 35.94 -32.72
C MET A 436 -4.98 35.05 -31.91
N PRO A 437 -5.49 34.25 -30.96
CA PRO A 437 -4.74 33.15 -30.34
C PRO A 437 -4.13 32.21 -31.37
N ASP A 438 -2.95 31.66 -31.06
CA ASP A 438 -2.32 30.64 -31.89
C ASP A 438 -3.12 29.32 -31.80
N VAL A 439 -3.57 29.00 -30.58
CA VAL A 439 -4.41 27.84 -30.25
C VAL A 439 -5.42 28.27 -29.19
N ALA A 440 -6.67 27.83 -29.36
CA ALA A 440 -7.70 27.90 -28.33
C ALA A 440 -8.16 26.47 -28.02
N THR A 441 -8.21 26.11 -26.73
CA THR A 441 -8.64 24.78 -26.27
C THR A 441 -9.68 24.93 -25.18
N LEU A 442 -10.82 24.25 -25.35
CA LEU A 442 -11.85 24.15 -24.32
C LEU A 442 -11.62 22.88 -23.50
N PHE A 443 -11.65 23.00 -22.17
CA PHE A 443 -11.56 21.89 -21.24
C PHE A 443 -12.88 21.68 -20.51
N ILE A 444 -13.30 20.42 -20.40
CA ILE A 444 -14.48 20.00 -19.65
C ILE A 444 -14.08 18.89 -18.69
N ARG A 445 -14.59 18.94 -17.46
CA ARG A 445 -14.32 17.91 -16.46
C ARG A 445 -14.92 16.56 -16.87
N LYS A 446 -14.22 15.45 -16.60
CA LYS A 446 -14.79 14.11 -16.74
C LYS A 446 -15.88 13.89 -15.68
N ARG A 447 -16.93 13.15 -16.05
CA ARG A 447 -17.97 12.70 -15.11
C ARG A 447 -17.33 11.86 -14.02
N SER A 448 -17.51 12.28 -12.78
CA SER A 448 -17.10 11.47 -11.62
C SER A 448 -17.90 10.17 -11.60
N GLN A 449 -17.24 9.01 -11.59
CA GLN A 449 -17.91 7.70 -11.56
C GLN A 449 -18.66 7.40 -10.25
N THR A 450 -18.65 8.31 -9.27
CA THR A 450 -19.30 8.15 -7.96
C THR A 450 -20.84 8.31 -7.97
N ASN A 451 -21.48 8.56 -9.11
CA ASN A 451 -22.95 8.69 -9.21
C ASN A 451 -23.62 7.62 -10.10
N LYS A 452 -23.10 6.39 -10.13
CA LYS A 452 -23.91 5.21 -10.50
C LYS A 452 -24.54 4.61 -9.25
N GLY A 453 -25.58 5.25 -8.74
CA GLY A 453 -26.28 4.79 -7.54
C GLY A 453 -27.28 5.80 -7.01
N ARG A 454 -28.36 6.01 -7.76
CA ARG A 454 -29.65 6.42 -7.19
C ARG A 454 -30.73 5.52 -7.74
#